data_AF-A0AAI8YP81-F1
#
_entry.id   AF-A0AAI8YP81-F1
#
_cell.length_a   1.000
_cell.length_b   1.000
_cell.length_c   1.000
_cell.angle_alpha   90.00
_cell.angle_beta   90.00
_cell.angle_gamma   90.00
#
_symmetry.space_group_name_H-M   'P 1'
#
loop_
_entity.id
_entity.type
_entity.pdbx_description
1 polymer ?
#
loop_
_entity_poly.entity_id
_entity_poly.type
_entity_poly.pdbx_seq_one_letter_code
_entity_poly.pdbx_strand_id
1 'polypeptide(L)'
;MVDTVRRLDPFRWKAFQVLYVEGKNDADEKDLRMSKRKRNAKKLLISDAQFEAFCDRHKELACIVPEPNSVMAASYLLVDEFFCFLDKGGGVEKQSRSILEVGVETALSEVRWDKKAFGERGGVYDWTKDADEVLGDGDGDAEGGCGPAGKESLDW
;
A
#
# COMPACT_ATOMS: atom_id res chain seq x y z
N MET A 1 6.03 -12.04 -18.63
CA MET A 1 6.24 -11.75 -17.19
C MET A 1 5.94 -12.97 -16.34
N VAL A 2 4.89 -13.73 -16.70
CA VAL A 2 4.52 -15.02 -16.09
C VAL A 2 5.72 -15.87 -15.66
N ASP A 3 6.61 -16.26 -16.59
CA ASP A 3 7.72 -17.17 -16.27
C ASP A 3 8.68 -16.60 -15.23
N THR A 4 8.94 -15.29 -15.29
CA THR A 4 9.77 -14.61 -14.30
C THR A 4 9.13 -14.63 -12.92
N VAL A 5 7.83 -14.33 -12.83
CA VAL A 5 7.11 -14.31 -11.54
C VAL A 5 7.01 -15.72 -10.96
N ARG A 6 6.72 -16.72 -11.79
CA ARG A 6 6.75 -18.15 -11.36
C ARG A 6 8.10 -18.54 -10.79
N ARG A 7 9.19 -18.11 -11.42
CA ARG A 7 10.54 -18.42 -10.94
C ARG A 7 10.89 -17.72 -9.63
N LEU A 8 10.34 -16.54 -9.40
CA LEU A 8 10.51 -15.81 -8.13
C LEU A 8 9.65 -16.38 -7.00
N ASP A 9 8.57 -17.07 -7.35
CA ASP A 9 7.59 -17.68 -6.45
C ASP A 9 7.19 -16.78 -5.26
N PRO A 10 6.73 -15.54 -5.51
CA PRO A 10 6.37 -14.67 -4.41
C PRO A 10 5.06 -15.14 -3.78
N PHE A 11 4.99 -15.12 -2.44
CA PHE A 11 3.72 -15.36 -1.72
C PHE A 11 2.61 -14.40 -2.18
N ARG A 12 2.99 -13.18 -2.59
CA ARG A 12 2.06 -12.15 -3.07
C ARG A 12 2.75 -11.19 -4.05
N TRP A 13 2.12 -10.96 -5.20
CA TRP A 13 2.54 -9.99 -6.20
C TRP A 13 1.49 -8.89 -6.35
N LYS A 14 1.75 -7.73 -5.74
CA LYS A 14 0.88 -6.55 -5.84
C LYS A 14 1.11 -5.85 -7.19
N ALA A 15 0.07 -5.75 -7.99
CA ALA A 15 0.09 -5.06 -9.28
C ALA A 15 -0.70 -3.75 -9.17
N PHE A 16 0.00 -2.62 -9.19
CA PHE A 16 -0.60 -1.30 -9.05
C PHE A 16 -0.85 -0.67 -10.43
N GLN A 17 -2.06 -0.16 -10.65
CA GLN A 17 -2.28 0.80 -11.74
C GLN A 17 -1.53 2.10 -11.41
N VAL A 18 -0.92 2.75 -12.41
CA VAL A 18 -0.22 4.01 -12.16
C VAL A 18 -1.20 5.08 -11.68
N LEU A 19 -0.96 5.61 -10.48
CA LEU A 19 -1.79 6.63 -9.85
C LEU A 19 -1.15 8.03 -10.00
N TYR A 20 -1.96 8.98 -10.47
CA TYR A 20 -1.63 10.40 -10.44
C TYR A 20 -2.01 11.00 -9.09
N VAL A 21 -1.11 11.75 -8.47
CA VAL A 21 -1.31 12.43 -7.19
C VAL A 21 -0.78 13.86 -7.31
N GLU A 22 -1.68 14.82 -7.20
CA GLU A 22 -1.35 16.25 -7.22
C GLU A 22 -0.39 16.61 -6.08
N GLY A 23 0.57 17.50 -6.34
CA GLY A 23 1.63 17.86 -5.40
C GLY A 23 2.75 16.82 -5.23
N LYS A 24 2.57 15.56 -5.70
CA LYS A 24 3.60 14.50 -5.59
C LYS A 24 4.25 14.17 -6.93
N ASN A 25 3.46 13.89 -7.95
CA ASN A 25 3.95 13.41 -9.25
C ASN A 25 3.33 14.17 -10.44
N ASP A 26 3.04 15.45 -10.23
CA ASP A 26 2.38 16.37 -11.15
C ASP A 26 3.27 17.47 -11.71
N ALA A 27 4.61 17.35 -11.54
CA ALA A 27 5.55 18.38 -11.97
C ALA A 27 5.36 18.75 -13.45
N ASP A 28 5.28 20.04 -13.76
CA ASP A 28 5.30 20.49 -15.15
C ASP A 28 6.72 20.37 -15.74
N GLU A 29 6.85 20.54 -17.07
CA GLU A 29 8.17 20.40 -17.72
C GLU A 29 9.19 21.44 -17.25
N LYS A 30 8.72 22.60 -16.78
CA LYS A 30 9.57 23.66 -16.25
C LYS A 30 10.12 23.28 -14.86
N ASP A 31 9.29 22.71 -14.00
CA ASP A 31 9.64 22.21 -12.67
C ASP A 31 10.62 21.05 -12.75
N LEU A 32 10.42 20.14 -13.71
CA LEU A 32 11.35 19.04 -14.00
C LEU A 32 12.71 19.58 -14.44
N ARG A 33 12.73 20.53 -15.39
CA ARG A 33 13.96 21.15 -15.89
C ARG A 33 14.72 21.92 -14.81
N MET A 34 14.00 22.54 -13.89
CA MET A 34 14.57 23.29 -12.76
C MET A 34 14.82 22.42 -11.52
N SER A 35 14.59 21.10 -11.59
CA SER A 35 14.73 20.14 -10.48
C SER A 35 13.93 20.48 -9.20
N LYS A 36 12.90 21.32 -9.30
CA LYS A 36 12.06 21.72 -8.16
C LYS A 36 11.11 20.61 -7.72
N ARG A 37 10.51 19.93 -8.70
CA ARG A 37 9.72 18.71 -8.50
C ARG A 37 10.19 17.69 -9.52
N LYS A 38 10.39 16.44 -9.10
CA LYS A 38 11.17 15.46 -9.86
C LYS A 38 10.34 14.51 -10.72
N ARG A 39 9.00 14.50 -10.59
CA ARG A 39 8.16 13.44 -11.16
C ARG A 39 6.94 14.00 -11.87
N ASN A 40 6.67 13.46 -13.06
CA ASN A 40 5.45 13.70 -13.82
C ASN A 40 4.88 12.35 -14.28
N ALA A 41 3.79 11.91 -13.64
CA ALA A 41 3.14 10.63 -13.92
C ALA A 41 2.24 10.68 -15.16
N LYS A 42 1.89 11.87 -15.70
CA LYS A 42 0.90 12.02 -16.78
C LYS A 42 1.28 11.23 -18.04
N LYS A 43 2.58 11.13 -18.34
CA LYS A 43 3.11 10.37 -19.48
C LYS A 43 3.11 8.84 -19.28
N LEU A 44 2.87 8.37 -18.06
CA LEU A 44 2.89 6.96 -17.67
C LEU A 44 1.50 6.40 -17.34
N LEU A 45 0.46 7.23 -17.43
CA LEU A 45 -0.91 6.81 -17.15
C LEU A 45 -1.39 5.81 -18.18
N ILE A 46 -2.15 4.84 -17.70
CA ILE A 46 -2.83 3.81 -18.49
C ILE A 46 -4.32 3.81 -18.15
N SER A 47 -5.15 3.45 -19.10
CA SER A 47 -6.59 3.29 -18.86
C SER A 47 -6.90 2.07 -18.01
N ASP A 48 -8.07 2.05 -17.39
CA ASP A 48 -8.55 0.91 -16.60
C ASP A 48 -8.59 -0.37 -17.46
N ALA A 49 -9.04 -0.26 -18.71
CA ALA A 49 -9.05 -1.38 -19.66
C ALA A 49 -7.63 -1.92 -19.99
N GLN A 50 -6.63 -1.04 -20.07
CA GLN A 50 -5.23 -1.46 -20.28
C GLN A 50 -4.68 -2.21 -19.05
N PHE A 51 -5.06 -1.76 -17.85
CA PHE A 51 -4.69 -2.40 -16.60
C PHE A 51 -5.41 -3.75 -16.41
N GLU A 52 -6.70 -3.81 -16.71
CA GLU A 52 -7.49 -5.05 -16.69
C GLU A 52 -6.91 -6.09 -17.67
N ALA A 53 -6.62 -5.68 -18.91
CA ALA A 53 -5.95 -6.55 -19.88
C ALA A 53 -4.58 -7.04 -19.40
N PHE A 54 -3.86 -6.25 -18.59
CA PHE A 54 -2.61 -6.70 -17.96
C PHE A 54 -2.88 -7.79 -16.92
N CYS A 55 -3.89 -7.62 -16.06
CA CYS A 55 -4.26 -8.59 -15.04
C CYS A 55 -4.75 -9.91 -15.68
N ASP A 56 -5.57 -9.84 -16.73
CA ASP A 56 -6.07 -10.99 -17.45
C ASP A 56 -4.96 -11.84 -18.07
N ARG A 57 -3.92 -11.20 -18.62
CA ARG A 57 -2.74 -11.90 -19.15
C ARG A 57 -1.95 -12.65 -18.08
N HIS A 58 -2.15 -12.34 -16.80
CA HIS A 58 -1.42 -12.93 -15.68
C HIS A 58 -2.33 -13.66 -14.69
N LYS A 59 -3.61 -13.87 -15.02
CA LYS A 59 -4.63 -14.47 -14.14
C LYS A 59 -4.30 -15.90 -13.68
N GLU A 60 -3.40 -16.58 -14.38
CA GLU A 60 -2.91 -17.92 -14.02
C GLU A 60 -1.93 -17.92 -12.84
N LEU A 61 -1.46 -16.75 -12.40
CA LEU A 61 -0.61 -16.61 -11.23
C LEU A 61 -1.48 -16.36 -10.00
N ALA A 62 -1.65 -17.37 -9.15
CA ALA A 62 -2.45 -17.25 -7.93
C ALA A 62 -1.95 -16.14 -6.97
N CYS A 63 -0.66 -15.78 -7.05
CA CYS A 63 -0.06 -14.75 -6.22
C CYS A 63 -0.44 -13.32 -6.63
N ILE A 64 -1.00 -13.09 -7.82
CA ILE A 64 -1.28 -11.72 -8.29
C ILE A 64 -2.44 -11.09 -7.49
N VAL A 65 -2.23 -9.86 -7.03
CA VAL A 65 -3.25 -9.04 -6.37
C VAL A 65 -3.34 -7.70 -7.08
N PRO A 66 -4.34 -7.52 -7.98
CA PRO A 66 -4.58 -6.27 -8.68
C PRO A 66 -5.02 -5.14 -7.75
N GLU A 67 -4.48 -3.95 -7.94
CA GLU A 67 -4.87 -2.73 -7.24
C GLU A 67 -5.13 -1.60 -8.26
N PRO A 68 -6.36 -1.49 -8.80
CA PRO A 68 -6.74 -0.39 -9.68
C PRO A 68 -6.85 0.92 -8.88
N ASN A 69 -6.80 2.06 -9.59
CA ASN A 69 -6.85 3.38 -8.98
C ASN A 69 -8.15 3.63 -8.19
N SER A 70 -9.27 3.03 -8.61
CA SER A 70 -10.57 3.11 -7.93
C SER A 70 -10.54 2.58 -6.50
N VAL A 71 -9.63 1.64 -6.22
CA VAL A 71 -9.49 0.99 -4.92
C VAL A 71 -8.32 1.58 -4.15
N MET A 72 -7.21 1.92 -4.82
CA MET A 72 -5.96 2.33 -4.18
C MET A 72 -6.05 3.66 -3.40
N ALA A 73 -6.80 4.63 -3.92
CA ALA A 73 -6.76 6.01 -3.41
C ALA A 73 -7.24 6.17 -1.95
N ALA A 74 -8.19 5.34 -1.49
CA ALA A 74 -8.81 5.47 -0.16
C ALA A 74 -8.49 4.32 0.80
N SER A 75 -7.76 3.32 0.35
CA SER A 75 -7.65 2.01 1.02
C SER A 75 -6.31 1.78 1.72
N TYR A 76 -5.44 2.78 1.81
CA TYR A 76 -4.26 2.75 2.67
C TYR A 76 -4.35 3.76 3.81
N LEU A 77 -4.10 3.29 5.04
CA LEU A 77 -3.80 4.16 6.15
C LEU A 77 -2.30 4.42 6.13
N LEU A 78 -1.92 5.65 5.84
CA LEU A 78 -0.53 6.05 5.65
C LEU A 78 -0.11 6.97 6.78
N VAL A 79 1.08 6.71 7.30
CA VAL A 79 1.73 7.53 8.32
C VAL A 79 3.01 8.07 7.71
N ASP A 80 3.21 9.39 7.78
CA ASP A 80 4.43 10.04 7.31
C ASP A 80 5.59 9.96 8.33
N GLU A 81 6.73 10.54 7.98
CA GLU A 81 7.92 10.57 8.82
C GLU A 81 7.77 11.38 10.13
N PHE A 82 6.72 12.20 10.25
CA PHE A 82 6.38 12.96 11.46
C PHE A 82 5.27 12.30 12.29
N PHE A 83 4.93 11.07 11.93
CA PHE A 83 3.86 10.30 12.54
C PHE A 83 2.47 10.93 12.40
N CYS A 84 2.22 11.63 11.30
CA CYS A 84 0.90 12.14 10.95
C CYS A 84 0.22 11.21 9.94
N PHE A 85 -1.09 11.04 10.06
CA PHE A 85 -1.87 10.33 9.05
C PHE A 85 -2.04 11.19 7.78
N LEU A 86 -1.97 10.53 6.62
CA LEU A 86 -2.18 11.16 5.32
C LEU A 86 -3.54 10.77 4.73
N ASP A 87 -4.35 11.77 4.39
CA ASP A 87 -5.61 11.64 3.68
C ASP A 87 -5.40 11.96 2.19
N LYS A 88 -5.48 10.91 1.37
CA LYS A 88 -5.35 10.96 -0.09
C LYS A 88 -6.70 11.10 -0.80
N GLY A 89 -7.71 11.71 -0.18
CA GLY A 89 -9.03 11.95 -0.78
C GLY A 89 -8.99 12.52 -2.21
N GLY A 90 -10.15 12.74 -2.83
CA GLY A 90 -10.27 13.14 -4.25
C GLY A 90 -9.74 14.54 -4.63
N GLY A 91 -8.68 15.04 -4.01
CA GLY A 91 -8.05 16.35 -4.21
C GLY A 91 -6.73 16.49 -3.43
N VAL A 92 -6.50 17.67 -2.85
CA VAL A 92 -5.27 18.01 -2.10
C VAL A 92 -5.09 17.10 -0.88
N GLU A 93 -3.92 16.46 -0.78
CA GLU A 93 -3.54 15.62 0.37
C GLU A 93 -3.64 16.43 1.67
N LYS A 94 -4.42 15.91 2.63
CA LYS A 94 -4.48 16.47 3.98
C LYS A 94 -3.63 15.62 4.93
N GLN A 95 -3.12 16.26 5.96
CA GLN A 95 -2.30 15.63 6.99
C GLN A 95 -2.96 15.89 8.35
N SER A 96 -3.04 14.86 9.20
CA SER A 96 -3.47 15.03 10.59
C SER A 96 -2.38 15.71 11.42
N ARG A 97 -2.70 16.01 12.68
CA ARG A 97 -1.66 16.22 13.70
C ARG A 97 -0.93 14.90 14.00
N SER A 98 0.27 15.00 14.56
CA SER A 98 1.09 13.83 14.88
C SER A 98 0.40 12.98 15.95
N ILE A 99 0.40 11.66 15.76
CA ILE A 99 -0.12 10.72 16.78
C ILE A 99 0.65 10.85 18.11
N LEU A 100 1.89 11.35 18.07
CA LEU A 100 2.72 11.60 19.25
C LEU A 100 2.22 12.80 20.08
N GLU A 101 1.48 13.72 19.45
CA GLU A 101 0.96 14.92 20.11
C GLU A 101 -0.48 14.72 20.60
N VAL A 102 -1.32 14.08 19.80
CA VAL A 102 -2.79 14.04 20.03
C VAL A 102 -3.35 12.64 20.24
N GLY A 103 -2.51 11.60 20.12
CA GLY A 103 -2.94 10.20 20.16
C GLY A 103 -3.53 9.70 18.84
N VAL A 104 -3.64 8.38 18.70
CA VAL A 104 -4.04 7.70 17.46
C VAL A 104 -5.50 8.00 17.10
N GLU A 105 -6.43 7.90 18.05
CA GLU A 105 -7.87 8.10 17.80
C GLU A 105 -8.17 9.52 17.30
N THR A 106 -7.60 10.54 17.96
CA THR A 106 -7.76 11.94 17.56
C THR A 106 -7.20 12.17 16.17
N ALA A 107 -5.96 11.72 15.90
CA ALA A 107 -5.33 11.90 14.60
C ALA A 107 -6.10 11.15 13.49
N LEU A 108 -6.62 9.95 13.76
CA LEU A 108 -7.46 9.20 12.82
C LEU A 108 -8.77 9.93 12.49
N SER A 109 -9.38 10.60 13.47
CA SER A 109 -10.61 11.37 13.25
C SER A 109 -10.43 12.59 12.34
N GLU A 110 -9.18 13.04 12.14
CA GLU A 110 -8.82 14.19 11.31
C GLU A 110 -8.62 13.84 9.83
N VAL A 111 -8.60 12.54 9.49
CA VAL A 111 -8.38 12.04 8.13
C VAL A 111 -9.52 11.13 7.68
N ARG A 112 -9.76 11.08 6.37
CA ARG A 112 -10.70 10.11 5.81
C ARG A 112 -10.03 8.74 5.65
N TRP A 113 -10.46 7.77 6.45
CA TRP A 113 -10.07 6.36 6.29
C TRP A 113 -11.23 5.49 5.81
N ASP A 114 -11.11 4.87 4.63
CA ASP A 114 -12.14 3.96 4.11
C ASP A 114 -11.83 2.50 4.47
N LYS A 115 -12.28 2.11 5.67
CA LYS A 115 -12.19 0.73 6.19
C LYS A 115 -12.80 -0.30 5.23
N LYS A 116 -13.87 0.07 4.51
CA LYS A 116 -14.56 -0.82 3.57
C LYS A 116 -13.67 -1.10 2.36
N ALA A 117 -13.11 -0.06 1.76
CA ALA A 117 -12.18 -0.19 0.64
C ALA A 117 -10.91 -0.98 1.01
N PHE A 118 -10.43 -0.85 2.26
CA PHE A 118 -9.33 -1.69 2.77
C PHE A 118 -9.68 -3.19 2.81
N GLY A 119 -10.89 -3.52 3.23
CA GLY A 119 -11.39 -4.90 3.21
C GLY A 119 -11.54 -5.43 1.78
N GLU A 120 -12.22 -4.68 0.91
CA GLU A 120 -12.53 -5.07 -0.47
C GLU A 120 -11.27 -5.35 -1.32
N ARG A 121 -10.15 -4.69 -1.03
CA ARG A 121 -8.86 -4.93 -1.72
C ARG A 121 -8.05 -6.12 -1.20
N GLY A 122 -8.58 -6.86 -0.22
CA GLY A 122 -7.85 -7.92 0.47
C GLY A 122 -6.71 -7.36 1.33
N GLY A 123 -6.93 -6.22 1.99
CA GLY A 123 -6.00 -5.63 2.95
C GLY A 123 -5.84 -6.48 4.21
N VAL A 124 -6.86 -7.27 4.54
CA VAL A 124 -6.82 -8.30 5.59
C VAL A 124 -6.45 -9.64 4.96
N TYR A 125 -5.32 -10.19 5.35
CA TYR A 125 -4.80 -11.48 4.89
C TYR A 125 -3.82 -12.02 5.93
N ASP A 126 -3.52 -13.32 5.86
CA ASP A 126 -2.48 -13.88 6.69
C ASP A 126 -1.11 -13.38 6.22
N TRP A 127 -0.55 -12.51 7.05
CA TRP A 127 0.77 -11.89 6.89
C TRP A 127 1.78 -12.42 7.90
N THR A 128 1.41 -13.42 8.71
CA THR A 128 2.35 -14.09 9.59
C THR A 128 3.22 -15.05 8.78
N LYS A 129 4.46 -15.22 9.23
CA LYS A 129 5.28 -16.35 8.81
C LYS A 129 5.38 -17.27 10.01
N ASP A 130 5.12 -18.55 9.83
CA ASP A 130 5.43 -19.52 10.86
C ASP A 130 6.94 -19.43 11.15
N ALA A 131 7.29 -19.15 12.40
CA ALA A 131 8.67 -18.93 12.82
C ALA A 131 9.55 -20.18 12.62
N ASP A 132 8.93 -21.35 12.46
CA ASP A 132 9.59 -22.65 12.35
C ASP A 132 10.25 -22.91 10.99
N GLU A 133 9.91 -22.19 9.92
CA GLU A 133 10.57 -22.38 8.62
C GLU A 133 11.90 -21.60 8.46
N VAL A 134 12.26 -20.75 9.44
CA VAL A 134 13.48 -19.91 9.37
C VAL A 134 14.61 -20.42 10.27
N LEU A 135 14.33 -21.32 11.23
CA LEU A 135 15.34 -21.89 12.12
C LEU A 135 15.72 -23.31 11.68
N GLY A 136 16.58 -23.40 10.67
CA GLY A 136 17.49 -24.54 10.58
C GLY A 136 18.42 -24.51 11.79
N ASP A 137 18.38 -25.57 12.59
CA ASP A 137 19.29 -25.97 13.69
C ASP A 137 20.12 -24.83 14.30
N GLY A 138 19.60 -24.21 15.35
CA GLY A 138 20.37 -23.30 16.19
C GLY A 138 19.63 -22.92 17.46
N ASP A 139 19.95 -23.61 18.57
CA ASP A 139 19.60 -23.19 19.93
C ASP A 139 19.99 -21.72 20.14
N GLY A 140 18.99 -20.88 20.37
CA GLY A 140 19.18 -19.47 20.67
C GLY A 140 17.86 -18.79 20.99
N ASP A 141 17.64 -18.51 22.27
CA ASP A 141 16.50 -17.78 22.81
C ASP A 141 16.22 -16.50 22.00
N ALA A 142 15.08 -16.47 21.30
CA ALA A 142 14.58 -15.29 20.59
C ALA A 142 13.32 -14.77 21.29
N GLU A 143 13.49 -14.07 22.42
CA GLU A 143 12.49 -13.11 22.87
C GLU A 143 12.53 -11.90 21.92
N GLY A 144 11.53 -11.79 21.04
CA GLY A 144 11.38 -10.62 20.17
C GLY A 144 10.70 -10.87 18.84
N GLY A 145 9.59 -11.60 18.82
CA GLY A 145 8.72 -11.73 17.65
C GLY A 145 7.31 -11.27 17.98
N CYS A 146 6.67 -10.53 17.07
CA CYS A 146 5.21 -10.39 17.08
C CYS A 146 4.58 -11.75 16.78
N GLY A 147 4.44 -12.57 17.82
CA GLY A 147 3.66 -13.80 17.81
C GLY A 147 2.16 -13.50 17.70
N PRO A 148 1.31 -14.53 17.54
CA PRO A 148 -0.09 -14.37 17.19
C PRO A 148 -0.83 -13.84 18.42
N ALA A 149 -0.94 -12.51 18.54
CA ALA A 149 -2.04 -11.94 19.29
C ALA A 149 -3.32 -12.49 18.63
N GLY A 150 -4.19 -13.09 19.45
CA GLY A 150 -5.45 -13.67 18.99
C GLY A 150 -6.21 -12.71 18.08
N LYS A 151 -7.15 -13.26 17.29
CA LYS A 151 -8.12 -12.47 16.53
C LYS A 151 -9.02 -11.68 17.48
N GLU A 152 -8.47 -10.68 18.17
CA GLU A 152 -9.27 -9.61 18.74
C GLU A 152 -9.81 -8.84 17.55
N SER A 153 -11.13 -8.83 17.42
CA SER A 153 -11.80 -7.87 16.58
C SER A 153 -11.38 -6.50 17.07
N LEU A 154 -10.51 -5.84 16.30
CA LEU A 154 -10.14 -4.46 16.55
C LEU A 154 -11.39 -3.62 16.30
N ASP A 155 -12.06 -3.27 17.40
CA ASP A 155 -13.23 -2.41 17.41
C ASP A 155 -12.71 -0.97 17.37
N TRP A 156 -12.93 -0.31 16.23
CA TRP A 156 -12.48 1.05 15.94
C TRP A 156 -13.51 1.81 15.12
#